data_AF-A0A377J2G3-F1
#
_entry.id   AF-A0A377J2G3-F1
#
_cell.length_a   1.000
_cell.length_b   1.000
_cell.length_c   1.000
_cell.angle_alpha   90.00
_cell.angle_beta   90.00
_cell.angle_gamma   90.00
#
_symmetry.space_group_name_H-M   'P 1'
#
loop_
_entity.id
_entity.type
_entity.pdbx_description
1 polymer ?
#
loop_
_entity_poly.entity_id
_entity_poly.type
_entity_poly.pdbx_seq_one_letter_code
_entity_poly.pdbx_strand_id
1 'polypeptide(L)'
;MLVYTLKQILPRRVWEWLKRARQRILGRRAYMNPSYSIEGEDRIVRALLWQKHDKGFYVDVGAHHPFRFSNTYLFYTQGWSGINIDATPGSMKAFNKYRPRDINLEVGIGEQTGGGG
;
A
#
# COMPACT_ATOMS: atom_id res chain seq x y z
N MET A 1 -15.23 6.85 -10.17
CA MET A 1 -16.70 6.91 -10.25
C MET A 1 -17.31 7.88 -9.25
N LEU A 2 -17.25 7.64 -7.93
CA LEU A 2 -17.95 8.45 -6.90
C LEU A 2 -17.73 9.98 -6.97
N VAL A 3 -16.47 10.44 -7.08
CA VAL A 3 -16.10 11.87 -7.16
C VAL A 3 -16.62 12.53 -8.44
N TYR A 4 -16.70 11.76 -9.52
CA TYR A 4 -17.15 12.24 -10.82
C TYR A 4 -18.67 12.41 -10.83
N THR A 5 -19.39 11.47 -10.22
CA THR A 5 -20.84 11.54 -10.01
C THR A 5 -21.23 12.72 -9.11
N LEU A 6 -20.48 12.96 -8.03
CA LEU A 6 -20.73 14.08 -7.12
C LEU A 6 -20.58 15.45 -7.80
N LYS A 7 -19.61 15.62 -8.71
CA LYS A 7 -19.42 16.87 -9.46
C LYS A 7 -20.57 17.21 -10.41
N GLN A 8 -21.34 16.20 -10.86
CA GLN A 8 -22.47 16.39 -11.76
C GLN A 8 -23.73 16.87 -11.02
N ILE A 9 -23.83 16.58 -9.72
CA ILE A 9 -25.02 16.85 -8.90
C ILE A 9 -24.82 18.12 -8.05
N LEU A 10 -23.60 18.39 -7.60
CA LEU A 10 -23.32 19.52 -6.72
C LEU A 10 -23.16 20.84 -7.50
N PRO A 11 -23.86 21.91 -7.09
CA PRO A 11 -23.65 23.23 -7.65
C PRO A 11 -22.18 23.67 -7.53
N ARG A 12 -21.64 24.35 -8.55
CA ARG A 12 -20.22 24.76 -8.64
C ARG A 12 -19.75 25.52 -7.38
N ARG A 13 -20.61 26.35 -6.79
CA ARG A 13 -20.31 27.10 -5.56
C ARG A 13 -20.08 26.18 -4.35
N VAL A 14 -20.87 25.13 -4.20
CA VAL A 14 -20.74 24.15 -3.12
C VAL A 14 -19.47 23.33 -3.30
N TRP A 15 -19.17 22.92 -4.53
CA TRP A 15 -17.93 22.21 -4.84
C TRP A 15 -16.67 23.02 -4.52
N GLU A 16 -16.63 24.29 -4.91
CA GLU A 16 -15.51 25.19 -4.61
C GLU A 16 -15.43 25.55 -3.12
N TRP A 17 -16.56 25.60 -2.40
CA TRP A 17 -16.57 25.70 -0.94
C TRP A 17 -15.97 24.45 -0.28
N LEU A 18 -16.40 23.24 -0.68
CA LEU A 18 -15.88 21.96 -0.16
C LEU A 18 -14.38 21.80 -0.40
N LYS A 19 -13.87 22.17 -1.58
CA LYS A 19 -12.43 22.19 -1.86
C LYS A 19 -11.67 23.10 -0.90
N ARG A 20 -12.17 24.33 -0.70
CA ARG A 20 -11.53 25.31 0.19
C ARG A 20 -11.60 24.87 1.65
N ALA A 21 -12.72 24.32 2.09
CA ALA A 21 -12.87 23.74 3.43
C ALA A 21 -11.88 22.58 3.63
N ARG A 22 -11.80 21.66 2.67
CA ARG A 22 -10.80 20.56 2.67
C ARG A 22 -9.37 21.09 2.74
N GLN A 23 -9.02 22.10 1.94
CA GLN A 23 -7.69 22.71 1.97
C GLN A 23 -7.39 23.40 3.30
N ARG A 24 -8.37 24.06 3.91
CA ARG A 24 -8.21 24.70 5.23
C ARG A 24 -8.08 23.68 6.36
N ILE A 25 -8.86 22.61 6.33
CA ILE A 25 -8.89 21.57 7.37
C ILE A 25 -7.68 20.63 7.25
N LEU A 26 -7.35 20.18 6.03
CA LEU A 26 -6.21 19.27 5.80
C LEU A 26 -4.89 20.04 5.65
N GLY A 27 -4.91 21.32 5.26
CA GLY A 27 -3.73 22.15 5.14
C GLY A 27 -2.63 21.51 4.28
N ARG A 28 -1.39 21.58 4.77
CA ARG A 28 -0.20 20.96 4.16
C ARG A 28 -0.35 19.44 3.97
N ARG A 29 -1.19 18.79 4.78
CA ARG A 29 -1.45 17.34 4.71
C ARG A 29 -2.11 16.92 3.40
N ALA A 30 -2.80 17.84 2.72
CA ALA A 30 -3.37 17.59 1.39
C ALA A 30 -2.31 17.37 0.28
N TYR A 31 -1.05 17.77 0.53
CA TYR A 31 0.08 17.63 -0.39
C TYR A 31 1.08 16.56 0.04
N MET A 32 0.86 15.90 1.19
CA MET A 32 1.73 14.84 1.66
C MET A 32 1.52 13.57 0.84
N ASN A 33 2.62 12.90 0.51
CA ASN A 33 2.59 11.60 -0.17
C ASN A 33 3.24 10.58 0.76
N PRO A 34 2.45 9.70 1.41
CA PRO A 34 2.99 8.80 2.41
C PRO A 34 3.98 7.81 1.80
N SER A 35 4.92 7.39 2.63
CA SER A 35 5.82 6.26 2.44
C SER A 35 5.68 5.35 3.65
N TYR A 36 5.82 4.06 3.42
CA TYR A 36 5.74 3.02 4.45
C TYR A 36 7.06 2.27 4.65
N SER A 37 8.02 2.49 3.76
CA SER A 37 9.36 1.94 3.88
C SER A 37 10.22 2.75 4.85
N ILE A 38 11.46 2.29 5.10
CA ILE A 38 12.38 2.95 6.02
C ILE A 38 12.91 4.25 5.40
N GLU A 39 13.43 4.15 4.18
CA GLU A 39 14.17 5.24 3.52
C GLU A 39 13.44 5.77 2.27
N GLY A 40 12.17 5.43 2.08
CA GLY A 40 11.37 5.89 0.94
C GLY A 40 11.57 5.09 -0.35
N GLU A 41 12.12 3.88 -0.29
CA GLU A 41 12.28 2.95 -1.42
C GLU A 41 10.95 2.70 -2.15
N ASP A 42 9.83 2.60 -1.42
CA ASP A 42 8.49 2.45 -2.02
C ASP A 42 8.13 3.62 -2.96
N ARG A 43 8.62 4.82 -2.66
CA ARG A 43 8.48 6.03 -3.48
C ARG A 43 9.32 5.97 -4.73
N ILE A 44 10.57 5.51 -4.60
CA ILE A 44 11.51 5.39 -5.71
C ILE A 44 10.95 4.38 -6.70
N VAL A 45 10.54 3.19 -6.22
CA VAL A 45 9.93 2.16 -7.07
C VAL A 45 8.65 2.67 -7.71
N ARG A 46 7.79 3.38 -6.97
CA ARG A 46 6.58 3.99 -7.54
C ARG A 46 6.90 4.99 -8.66
N ALA A 47 7.95 5.80 -8.50
CA ALA A 47 8.37 6.76 -9.52
C ALA A 47 8.92 6.05 -10.76
N LEU A 48 9.68 4.96 -10.59
CA LEU A 48 10.16 4.13 -11.70
C LEU A 48 9.01 3.45 -12.45
N LEU A 49 7.98 3.02 -11.72
CA LEU A 49 6.80 2.36 -12.26
C LEU A 49 5.66 3.33 -12.63
N TRP A 50 5.95 4.61 -12.83
CA TRP A 50 4.92 5.65 -12.95
C TRP A 50 3.88 5.41 -14.05
N GLN A 51 4.19 4.65 -15.11
CA GLN A 51 3.24 4.30 -16.18
C GLN A 51 2.36 3.08 -15.85
N LYS A 52 2.70 2.32 -14.79
CA LYS A 52 1.96 1.15 -14.33
C LYS A 52 0.91 1.59 -13.32
N HIS A 53 -0.23 2.03 -13.83
CA HIS A 53 -1.34 2.52 -13.00
C HIS A 53 -2.30 1.42 -12.53
N ASP A 54 -2.21 0.21 -13.09
CA ASP A 54 -3.16 -0.86 -12.84
C ASP A 54 -2.51 -2.11 -12.20
N LYS A 55 -3.23 -2.68 -11.22
CA LYS A 55 -3.09 -4.00 -10.57
C LYS A 55 -1.82 -4.78 -10.91
N GLY A 56 -0.69 -4.39 -10.32
CA GLY A 56 0.55 -5.16 -10.42
C GLY A 56 0.68 -6.23 -9.34
N PHE A 57 1.80 -6.94 -9.38
CA PHE A 57 2.13 -8.02 -8.46
C PHE A 57 3.52 -7.81 -7.86
N TYR A 58 3.69 -8.08 -6.57
CA TYR A 58 4.97 -8.01 -5.87
C TYR A 58 5.28 -9.32 -5.13
N VAL A 59 6.57 -9.50 -4.84
CA VAL A 59 7.06 -10.51 -3.91
C VAL A 59 7.90 -9.77 -2.87
N ASP A 60 7.51 -9.86 -1.61
CA ASP A 60 8.15 -9.18 -0.47
C ASP A 60 8.85 -10.24 0.41
N VAL A 61 10.18 -10.30 0.35
CA VAL A 61 10.98 -11.27 1.10
C VAL A 61 11.57 -10.57 2.33
N GLY A 62 11.30 -11.10 3.52
CA GLY A 62 11.60 -10.42 4.77
C GLY A 62 10.56 -9.36 5.12
N ALA A 63 9.28 -9.65 4.84
CA ALA A 63 8.20 -8.66 4.90
C ALA A 63 7.91 -8.15 6.33
N HIS A 64 8.23 -8.93 7.36
CA HIS A 64 8.16 -8.66 8.81
C HIS A 64 6.82 -8.13 9.38
N HIS A 65 6.30 -7.01 8.87
CA HIS A 65 5.07 -6.36 9.30
C HIS A 65 4.25 -5.82 8.11
N PRO A 66 2.90 -5.95 8.09
CA PRO A 66 2.08 -5.53 6.94
C PRO A 66 2.09 -4.03 6.61
N PHE A 67 2.71 -3.18 7.44
CA PHE A 67 2.59 -1.72 7.35
C PHE A 67 3.91 -1.01 7.63
N ARG A 68 4.53 -1.34 8.77
CA ARG A 68 5.75 -0.68 9.23
C ARG A 68 6.93 -1.21 8.41
N PHE A 69 7.72 -0.30 7.86
CA PHE A 69 8.90 -0.64 7.06
C PHE A 69 8.57 -1.48 5.83
N SER A 70 7.34 -1.37 5.32
CA SER A 70 6.87 -2.17 4.19
C SER A 70 7.11 -1.44 2.89
N ASN A 71 7.96 -2.01 2.04
CA ASN A 71 8.16 -1.54 0.67
C ASN A 71 6.93 -1.77 -0.22
N THR A 72 6.05 -2.69 0.16
CA THR A 72 4.92 -3.14 -0.66
C THR A 72 3.57 -2.57 -0.26
N TYR A 73 3.41 -2.06 0.96
CA TYR A 73 2.12 -1.57 1.44
C TYR A 73 1.59 -0.36 0.64
N LEU A 74 2.46 0.53 0.17
CA LEU A 74 2.06 1.61 -0.73
C LEU A 74 1.34 1.07 -1.99
N PHE A 75 1.88 0.01 -2.59
CA PHE A 75 1.31 -0.64 -3.76
C PHE A 75 0.03 -1.40 -3.41
N TYR A 76 -0.01 -2.07 -2.26
CA TYR A 76 -1.22 -2.71 -1.74
C TYR A 76 -2.39 -1.71 -1.65
N THR A 77 -2.16 -0.50 -1.10
CA THR A 77 -3.20 0.54 -1.03
C THR A 77 -3.67 1.03 -2.41
N GLN A 78 -2.85 0.82 -3.45
CA GLN A 78 -3.16 1.15 -4.85
C GLN A 78 -3.79 -0.03 -5.61
N GLY A 79 -4.18 -1.10 -4.90
CA GLY A 79 -4.88 -2.24 -5.48
C GLY A 79 -3.98 -3.34 -6.02
N TRP A 80 -2.66 -3.27 -5.80
CA TRP A 80 -1.77 -4.39 -6.03
C TRP A 80 -2.03 -5.49 -5.00
N SER A 81 -1.59 -6.71 -5.34
CA SER A 81 -1.56 -7.87 -4.46
C SER A 81 -0.30 -8.67 -4.74
N GLY A 82 0.17 -9.45 -3.77
CA GLY A 82 1.41 -10.19 -3.96
C GLY A 82 1.61 -11.30 -2.95
N ILE A 83 2.87 -11.74 -2.84
CA ILE A 83 3.31 -12.71 -1.86
C ILE A 83 4.18 -11.99 -0.83
N ASN A 84 3.86 -12.16 0.46
CA ASN A 84 4.71 -11.70 1.57
C ASN A 84 5.32 -12.93 2.25
N ILE A 85 6.63 -12.93 2.47
CA ILE A 85 7.38 -14.05 3.03
C ILE A 85 8.22 -13.56 4.21
N ASP A 86 8.15 -14.26 5.33
CA ASP A 86 9.01 -14.02 6.50
C ASP A 86 9.08 -15.28 7.37
N ALA A 87 10.25 -15.59 7.91
CA ALA A 87 10.43 -16.77 8.77
C ALA A 87 10.02 -16.52 10.23
N THR A 88 9.75 -15.27 10.61
CA THR A 88 9.44 -14.90 12.01
C THR A 88 8.09 -15.51 12.43
N PRO A 89 8.05 -16.36 13.47
CA PRO A 89 6.82 -16.98 13.91
C PRO A 89 5.74 -15.96 14.31
N GLY A 90 4.52 -16.17 13.84
CA GLY A 90 3.37 -15.30 14.05
C GLY A 90 3.33 -14.03 13.19
N SER A 91 4.35 -13.72 12.38
CA SER A 91 4.38 -12.52 11.53
C SER A 91 3.19 -12.47 10.56
N MET A 92 2.78 -13.63 10.01
CA MET A 92 1.72 -13.68 9.01
C MET A 92 0.31 -13.52 9.58
N LYS A 93 0.12 -13.59 10.91
CA LYS A 93 -1.18 -13.35 11.53
C LYS A 93 -1.70 -11.94 11.23
N ALA A 94 -0.82 -10.94 11.31
CA ALA A 94 -1.18 -9.56 11.01
C ALA A 94 -1.44 -9.35 9.51
N PHE A 95 -0.62 -9.97 8.65
CA PHE A 95 -0.83 -9.93 7.20
C PHE A 95 -2.17 -10.54 6.80
N ASN A 96 -2.52 -11.72 7.31
CA ASN A 96 -3.81 -12.36 7.01
C ASN A 96 -5.01 -11.50 7.42
N LYS A 97 -4.88 -10.76 8.54
CA LYS A 97 -5.93 -9.86 9.02
C LYS A 97 -6.08 -8.60 8.16
N TYR A 98 -4.96 -7.96 7.81
CA TYR A 98 -4.98 -6.60 7.24
C TYR A 98 -4.68 -6.53 5.75
N ARG A 99 -4.06 -7.58 5.19
CA ARG A 99 -3.70 -7.71 3.78
C ARG A 99 -4.32 -8.99 3.17
N PRO A 100 -5.65 -9.20 3.26
CA PRO A 100 -6.30 -10.44 2.82
C PRO A 100 -6.29 -10.70 1.30
N ARG A 101 -5.78 -9.75 0.50
CA ARG A 101 -5.58 -9.97 -0.95
C ARG A 101 -4.23 -10.61 -1.26
N ASP A 102 -3.32 -10.62 -0.29
CA ASP A 102 -1.99 -11.19 -0.44
C ASP A 102 -1.95 -12.65 -0.01
N ILE A 103 -1.00 -13.38 -0.58
CA ILE A 103 -0.57 -14.69 -0.09
C ILE A 103 0.53 -14.43 0.94
N ASN A 104 0.36 -14.95 2.17
CA ASN A 104 1.23 -14.64 3.29
C ASN A 104 1.85 -15.93 3.84
N LEU A 105 3.18 -16.05 3.71
CA LEU A 105 3.92 -17.29 3.96
C LEU A 105 4.90 -17.11 5.13
N GLU A 106 4.67 -17.85 6.20
CA GLU A 106 5.52 -17.85 7.39
C GLU A 106 6.64 -18.90 7.23
N VAL A 107 7.55 -18.65 6.29
CA VAL A 107 8.59 -19.60 5.87
C VAL A 107 9.91 -18.88 5.58
N GLY A 108 11.02 -19.59 5.77
CA GLY A 108 12.32 -19.17 5.27
C GLY A 108 12.47 -19.41 3.77
N ILE A 109 13.33 -18.63 3.11
CA ILE A 109 13.71 -18.81 1.70
C ILE A 109 15.12 -19.36 1.62
N GLY A 110 15.33 -20.41 0.82
CA GLY A 110 16.62 -21.06 0.60
C GLY A 110 16.62 -21.86 -0.69
N GLU A 111 17.81 -22.33 -1.10
CA GLU A 111 18.03 -23.09 -2.34
C GLU A 111 17.37 -24.48 -2.31
N GLN A 112 17.23 -25.06 -1.12
CA GLN A 112 16.67 -26.39 -0.90
C GLN A 112 15.54 -26.30 0.13
N THR A 113 14.57 -27.21 0.03
CA THR A 113 13.57 -27.37 1.08
C THR A 113 14.25 -27.81 2.37
N GLY A 114 14.15 -27.00 3.42
CA GLY A 114 14.64 -27.36 4.74
C GLY A 114 13.91 -28.58 5.28
N GLY A 115 14.65 -29.60 5.71
CA GLY A 115 14.09 -30.68 6.51
C GLY A 115 13.78 -30.15 7.91
N GLY A 116 12.50 -30.12 8.28
CA GLY A 116 12.10 -29.73 9.64
C GLY A 116 12.67 -30.72 10.65
N GLY A 117 13.43 -30.21 11.62
CA GLY A 117 13.78 -30.92 12.86
C GLY A 117 12.76 -30.69 13.95
#